data_AF-A0A520V2X3-F1
#
_entry.id   AF-A0A520V2X3-F1
#
_cell.length_a   1.000
_cell.length_b   1.000
_cell.length_c   1.000
_cell.angle_alpha   90.00
_cell.angle_beta   90.00
_cell.angle_gamma   90.00
#
_symmetry.space_group_name_H-M   'P 1'
#
loop_
_entity.id
_entity.type
_entity.pdbx_description
1 polymer ?
#
loop_
_entity_poly.entity_id
_entity_poly.type
_entity_poly.pdbx_seq_one_letter_code
_entity_poly.pdbx_strand_id
1 'polypeptide(L)'
;MKKREYLLLARNKTKIISSIKTFSKPFSILTISLILLISIISLKTFKTKVGYKLTKSNLTRTKTLLENQRLRSEALYLKSHERIESIARNNGMKFPNQQDLIKINNE
;
A
#
# COMPACT_ATOMS: atom_id res chain seq x y z
N MET A 1 14.20 51.48 -55.08
CA MET A 1 13.18 51.09 -54.07
C MET A 1 13.48 49.75 -53.38
N LYS A 2 13.69 48.64 -54.12
CA LYS A 2 13.94 47.28 -53.59
C LYS A 2 15.02 47.14 -52.50
N LYS A 3 16.14 47.85 -52.59
CA LYS A 3 17.26 47.75 -51.62
C LYS A 3 16.88 48.25 -50.21
N ARG A 4 15.99 49.23 -50.11
CA ARG A 4 15.54 49.81 -48.83
C ARG A 4 14.56 48.88 -48.12
N GLU A 5 13.66 48.25 -48.86
CA GLU A 5 12.71 47.26 -48.35
C GLU A 5 13.42 46.01 -47.83
N TYR A 6 14.43 45.52 -48.54
CA TYR A 6 15.25 44.39 -48.10
C TYR A 6 15.97 44.66 -46.78
N LEU A 7 16.55 45.86 -46.61
CA LEU A 7 17.22 46.27 -45.37
C LEU A 7 16.25 46.39 -44.19
N LEU A 8 15.04 46.90 -44.43
CA LEU A 8 13.99 46.96 -43.41
C LEU A 8 13.53 45.56 -42.99
N LEU A 9 13.38 44.64 -43.94
CA LEU A 9 12.99 43.26 -43.68
C LEU A 9 14.05 42.51 -42.86
N ALA A 10 15.33 42.66 -43.21
CA ALA A 10 16.45 42.09 -42.48
C ALA A 10 16.50 42.63 -41.03
N ARG A 11 16.33 43.95 -40.85
CA ARG A 11 16.31 44.58 -39.52
C ARG A 11 15.14 44.09 -38.66
N ASN A 12 13.96 43.94 -39.24
CA ASN A 12 12.78 43.42 -38.53
C ASN A 12 12.95 41.96 -38.11
N LYS A 13 13.50 41.10 -38.98
CA LYS A 13 13.85 39.71 -38.62
C LYS A 13 14.83 39.66 -37.44
N THR A 14 15.90 40.44 -37.48
CA THR A 14 16.89 40.47 -36.39
C THR A 14 16.28 40.98 -35.09
N LYS A 15 15.39 41.98 -35.15
CA LYS A 15 14.68 42.50 -33.98
C LYS A 15 13.79 41.43 -33.35
N ILE A 16 12.99 40.73 -34.16
CA ILE A 16 12.13 39.62 -33.70
C ILE A 16 12.96 38.51 -33.05
N ILE A 17 14.05 38.06 -33.69
CA ILE A 17 14.92 37.01 -33.15
C ILE A 17 15.54 37.45 -31.82
N SER A 18 15.98 38.71 -31.71
CA SER A 18 16.54 39.24 -30.47
C SER A 18 15.49 39.31 -29.35
N SER A 19 14.26 39.73 -29.67
CA SER A 19 13.16 39.77 -28.71
C SER A 19 12.78 38.37 -28.21
N ILE A 20 12.71 37.38 -29.12
CA ILE A 20 12.46 35.98 -28.76
C ILE A 20 13.57 35.44 -27.85
N LYS A 21 14.82 35.73 -28.16
CA LYS A 21 15.98 35.27 -27.37
C LYS A 21 16.03 35.92 -25.97
N THR A 22 15.52 37.14 -25.83
CA THR A 22 15.39 37.81 -24.53
C THR A 22 14.24 37.23 -23.72
N PHE A 23 13.11 36.89 -24.38
CA PHE A 23 11.93 36.33 -23.72
C PHE A 23 12.06 34.83 -23.38
N SER A 24 12.95 34.10 -24.05
CA SER A 24 13.12 32.66 -23.82
C SER A 24 13.67 32.31 -22.43
N LYS A 25 14.52 33.17 -21.84
CA LYS A 25 15.06 32.97 -20.48
C LYS A 25 13.97 32.99 -19.40
N PRO A 26 13.16 34.04 -19.23
CA PRO A 26 12.09 34.03 -18.22
C PRO A 26 11.04 32.94 -18.49
N PHE A 27 10.76 32.63 -19.76
CA PHE A 27 9.86 31.53 -20.12
C PHE A 27 10.41 30.16 -19.68
N SER A 28 11.70 29.91 -19.84
CA SER A 28 12.34 28.68 -19.34
C SER A 28 12.28 28.57 -17.81
N ILE A 29 12.40 29.68 -17.08
CA ILE A 29 12.29 29.68 -15.62
C ILE A 29 10.86 29.37 -15.18
N LEU A 30 9.86 29.95 -15.85
CA LEU A 30 8.44 29.68 -15.56
C LEU A 30 8.07 28.22 -15.80
N THR A 31 8.56 27.64 -16.91
CA THR A 31 8.30 26.22 -17.22
C THR A 31 8.96 25.29 -16.21
N ILE A 32 10.21 25.55 -15.80
CA ILE A 32 10.89 24.78 -14.74
C ILE A 32 10.13 24.90 -13.41
N SER A 33 9.70 26.11 -13.04
CA SER A 33 8.92 26.36 -11.83
C SER A 33 7.61 25.56 -11.83
N LEU A 34 6.91 25.53 -12.96
CA LEU A 34 5.67 24.77 -13.11
C LEU A 34 5.90 23.26 -12.96
N ILE A 35 6.97 22.72 -13.57
CA ILE A 35 7.33 21.30 -13.45
C ILE A 35 7.65 20.94 -11.99
N LEU A 36 8.40 21.80 -11.28
CA LEU A 36 8.72 21.60 -9.88
C LEU A 36 7.44 21.59 -9.02
N LEU A 37 6.51 22.51 -9.27
CA LEU A 37 5.26 22.59 -8.52
C LEU A 37 4.42 21.31 -8.71
N ILE A 38 4.26 20.84 -9.95
CA ILE A 38 3.54 19.60 -10.25
C ILE A 38 4.23 18.40 -9.60
N SER A 39 5.56 18.37 -9.59
CA SER A 39 6.36 17.30 -8.97
C SER A 39 6.13 17.23 -7.46
N ILE A 40 6.10 18.37 -6.76
CA ILE A 40 5.83 18.42 -5.31
C ILE A 40 4.43 17.89 -4.99
N ILE A 41 3.42 18.31 -5.76
CA ILE A 41 2.03 17.87 -5.59
C ILE A 41 1.92 16.35 -5.83
N SER A 42 2.55 15.87 -6.91
CA SER A 42 2.58 14.45 -7.26
C SER A 42 3.27 13.60 -6.19
N LEU A 43 4.39 14.07 -5.65
CA LEU A 43 5.11 13.37 -4.59
C LEU A 43 4.28 13.31 -3.30
N LYS A 44 3.62 14.40 -2.92
CA LYS A 44 2.78 14.45 -1.72
C LYS A 44 1.58 13.50 -1.86
N THR A 45 0.89 13.53 -2.99
CA THR A 45 -0.25 12.63 -3.26
C THR A 45 0.18 11.16 -3.30
N PHE A 46 1.34 10.85 -3.89
CA PHE A 46 1.92 9.52 -3.87
C PHE A 46 2.21 9.04 -2.45
N LYS A 47 2.87 9.86 -1.62
CA LYS A 47 3.16 9.52 -0.21
C LYS A 47 1.87 9.24 0.57
N THR A 48 0.84 10.06 0.39
CA THR A 48 -0.47 9.84 1.03
C THR A 48 -1.13 8.55 0.55
N LYS A 49 -1.10 8.25 -0.76
CA LYS A 49 -1.67 7.02 -1.33
C LYS A 49 -0.95 5.77 -0.79
N VAL A 50 0.37 5.81 -0.72
CA VAL A 50 1.17 4.71 -0.15
C VAL A 50 0.88 4.56 1.34
N GLY A 51 0.86 5.65 2.11
CA GLY A 51 0.53 5.63 3.52
C GLY A 51 -0.86 5.03 3.79
N TYR A 52 -1.87 5.44 3.02
CA TYR A 52 -3.22 4.88 3.14
C TYR A 52 -3.25 3.38 2.84
N LYS A 53 -2.59 2.94 1.76
CA LYS A 53 -2.49 1.51 1.41
C LYS A 53 -1.79 0.72 2.52
N LEU A 54 -0.71 1.25 3.09
CA LEU A 54 0.04 0.63 4.17
C LEU A 54 -0.83 0.46 5.42
N THR A 55 -1.52 1.53 5.84
CA THR A 55 -2.41 1.50 7.00
C THR A 55 -3.56 0.50 6.80
N LYS A 56 -4.19 0.50 5.62
CA LYS A 56 -5.24 -0.45 5.28
C LYS A 56 -4.73 -1.90 5.33
N SER A 57 -3.55 -2.16 4.74
CA SER A 57 -2.93 -3.48 4.75
C SER A 57 -2.59 -3.95 6.17
N ASN A 58 -2.04 -3.06 7.00
CA ASN A 58 -1.73 -3.39 8.40
C ASN A 58 -2.99 -3.71 9.20
N LEU A 59 -4.06 -2.93 9.03
CA LEU A 59 -5.33 -3.19 9.70
C LEU A 59 -5.90 -4.57 9.31
N THR A 60 -5.89 -4.91 8.02
CA THR A 60 -6.31 -6.23 7.54
C THR A 60 -5.43 -7.32 8.14
N ARG A 61 -4.10 -7.15 8.13
CA ARG A 61 -3.15 -8.11 8.70
C ARG A 61 -3.43 -8.37 10.18
N THR A 62 -3.63 -7.32 10.98
CA THR A 62 -3.91 -7.44 12.41
C THR A 62 -5.23 -8.16 12.66
N LYS A 63 -6.29 -7.83 11.90
CA LYS A 63 -7.58 -8.52 11.99
C LYS A 63 -7.44 -10.02 11.71
N THR A 64 -6.80 -10.37 10.60
CA THR A 64 -6.57 -11.78 10.23
C THR A 64 -5.71 -12.51 11.26
N LEU A 65 -4.71 -11.85 11.84
CA LEU A 65 -3.86 -12.44 12.87
C LEU A 65 -4.66 -12.74 14.15
N LEU A 66 -5.48 -11.80 14.61
CA LEU A 66 -6.35 -11.99 15.77
C LEU A 66 -7.37 -13.11 15.53
N GLU A 67 -8.00 -13.14 14.36
CA GLU A 67 -8.92 -14.21 13.98
C GLU A 67 -8.23 -15.57 13.93
N ASN A 68 -7.02 -15.64 13.38
CA ASN A 68 -6.24 -16.88 13.36
C ASN A 68 -5.91 -17.37 14.78
N GLN A 69 -5.53 -16.47 15.69
CA GLN A 69 -5.29 -16.81 17.10
C GLN A 69 -6.58 -17.32 17.77
N ARG A 70 -7.71 -16.67 17.52
CA ARG A 70 -9.02 -17.10 18.05
C ARG A 70 -9.36 -18.50 17.57
N LEU A 71 -9.26 -18.75 16.27
CA LEU A 71 -9.54 -20.06 15.67
C LEU A 71 -8.59 -21.15 16.18
N ARG A 72 -7.31 -20.83 16.40
CA ARG A 72 -6.36 -21.77 17.03
C ARG A 72 -6.77 -22.13 18.45
N SER A 73 -7.18 -21.15 19.25
CA SER A 73 -7.68 -21.39 20.61
C SER A 73 -8.93 -22.26 20.60
N GLU A 74 -9.91 -21.94 19.74
CA GLU A 74 -11.12 -22.75 19.56
C GLU A 74 -10.78 -24.17 19.13
N ALA A 75 -9.86 -24.35 18.18
CA ALA A 75 -9.43 -25.67 17.73
C ALA A 75 -8.75 -26.49 18.83
N LEU A 76 -7.94 -25.86 19.69
CA LEU A 76 -7.33 -26.51 20.85
C LEU A 76 -8.39 -26.92 21.88
N TYR A 77 -9.34 -26.02 22.18
CA TYR A 77 -10.45 -26.33 23.07
C TYR A 77 -11.33 -27.46 22.54
N LEU A 78 -11.65 -27.46 21.24
CA LEU A 78 -12.44 -28.53 20.63
C LEU A 78 -11.78 -29.90 20.76
N LYS A 79 -10.44 -29.93 20.74
CA LYS A 79 -9.60 -31.13 20.92
C LYS A 79 -9.22 -31.40 22.37
N SER A 80 -9.64 -30.57 23.33
CA SER A 80 -9.20 -30.72 24.71
C SER A 80 -9.82 -31.97 25.33
N HIS A 81 -9.02 -32.63 26.16
CA HIS A 81 -9.43 -33.82 26.89
C HIS A 81 -10.68 -33.56 27.73
N GLU A 82 -10.71 -32.47 28.51
CA GLU A 82 -11.84 -32.07 29.34
C GLU A 82 -13.14 -31.96 28.54
N ARG A 83 -13.09 -31.36 27.35
CA ARG A 83 -14.28 -31.22 26.50
C ARG A 83 -14.76 -32.58 26.00
N ILE A 84 -13.85 -33.42 25.51
CA ILE A 84 -14.19 -34.76 25.00
C ILE A 84 -14.75 -35.62 26.14
N GLU A 85 -14.13 -35.58 27.31
CA GLU A 85 -14.58 -36.26 28.52
C GLU A 85 -15.98 -35.80 28.94
N SER A 86 -16.20 -34.48 29.00
CA SER A 86 -17.51 -33.91 29.34
C SER A 86 -18.60 -34.38 28.37
N ILE A 87 -18.31 -34.38 27.06
CA ILE A 87 -19.24 -34.90 26.04
C ILE A 87 -19.52 -36.39 26.27
N ALA A 88 -18.49 -37.21 26.50
CA ALA A 88 -18.67 -38.65 26.75
C ALA A 88 -19.57 -38.89 27.97
N ARG A 89 -19.29 -38.21 29.09
CA ARG A 89 -20.06 -38.32 30.33
C ARG A 89 -21.51 -37.86 30.15
N ASN A 90 -21.74 -36.75 29.44
CA ASN A 90 -23.08 -36.23 29.16
C ASN A 90 -23.92 -37.18 28.28
N ASN A 91 -23.27 -38.01 27.45
CA ASN A 91 -23.93 -39.05 26.65
C ASN A 91 -24.03 -40.40 27.39
N GLY A 92 -23.73 -40.45 28.70
CA GLY A 92 -23.79 -41.68 29.48
C GLY A 92 -22.65 -42.67 29.19
N MET A 93 -21.59 -42.23 28.50
CA MET A 93 -20.43 -43.08 28.17
C MET A 93 -19.38 -43.01 29.28
N LYS A 94 -18.72 -44.15 29.56
CA LYS A 94 -17.54 -44.18 30.44
C LYS A 94 -16.35 -43.63 29.67
N PHE A 95 -15.74 -42.57 30.18
CA PHE A 95 -14.52 -42.02 29.61
C PHE A 95 -13.29 -42.76 30.19
N PRO A 96 -12.29 -43.18 29.37
CA PRO A 96 -11.19 -44.03 29.84
C PRO A 96 -10.31 -43.31 30.87
N ASN A 97 -9.98 -43.99 31.96
CA ASN A 97 -8.98 -43.53 32.92
C ASN A 97 -7.58 -44.07 32.56
N GLN A 98 -6.52 -43.52 33.15
CA GLN A 98 -5.13 -43.99 32.93
C GLN A 98 -4.96 -45.50 33.11
N GLN A 99 -5.66 -46.11 34.06
CA GLN A 99 -5.62 -47.56 34.26
C GLN A 99 -6.23 -48.35 33.10
N ASP A 100 -7.33 -47.84 32.51
CA ASP A 100 -7.97 -48.45 31.34
C ASP A 100 -7.00 -48.39 30.13
N LEU A 101 -6.24 -47.29 30.00
CA LEU A 101 -5.22 -47.13 28.95
C LEU A 101 -4.01 -48.06 29.14
N ILE A 102 -3.50 -48.19 30.37
CA ILE A 102 -2.37 -49.08 30.69
C ILE A 102 -2.75 -50.55 30.43
N LYS A 103 -3.99 -50.93 30.71
CA LYS A 103 -4.46 -52.29 30.49
C LYS A 103 -4.46 -52.65 29.00
N ILE A 104 -4.92 -51.75 28.14
CA ILE A 104 -4.94 -51.95 26.68
C ILE A 104 -3.52 -52.04 26.09
N ASN A 105 -2.55 -51.26 26.59
CA ASN A 105 -1.19 -51.25 26.05
C ASN A 105 -0.34 -52.48 26.41
N ASN A 106 -0.79 -53.29 27.37
CA ASN A 106 -0.09 -54.48 27.86
C ASN A 106 -0.78 -55.80 27.44
N GLU A 107 -1.86 -55.71 26.66
CA GLU A 107 -2.49 -56.81 25.92
C GLU A 107 -1.96 -56.85 24.48
#